data_AF-A0A4R6W8S9-F1
#
_entry.id   AF-A0A4R6W8S9-F1
#
_cell.length_a   1.000
_cell.length_b   1.000
_cell.length_c   1.000
_cell.angle_alpha   90.00
_cell.angle_beta   90.00
_cell.angle_gamma   90.00
#
_symmetry.space_group_name_H-M   'P 1'
#
loop_
_entity.id
_entity.type
_entity.pdbx_description
1 polymer ?
#
loop_
_entity_poly.entity_id
_entity_poly.type
_entity_poly.pdbx_seq_one_letter_code
_entity_poly.pdbx_strand_id
1 'polypeptide(L)'
;MRTITCLPTMLITALLLFGCKKENDLQIQQGTYKGTFTVTYESGTHTGQTTVELKDERYTCLANANRIPAGGSGKYFFDKKSITFNDENFWTAEFDGGLILNGNYDYTFDGRNLKINRMNEIVTYTYDLKIQ
;
A
#
# COMPACT_ATOMS: atom_id res chain seq x y z
N MET A 1 58.46 11.47 45.93
CA MET A 1 58.10 12.74 45.28
C MET A 1 58.72 12.81 43.91
N ARG A 2 58.01 13.44 42.96
CA ARG A 2 58.38 13.82 41.59
C ARG A 2 57.89 12.89 40.47
N THR A 3 56.74 13.34 39.97
CA THR A 3 56.02 13.15 38.70
C THR A 3 56.88 13.10 37.44
N ILE A 4 56.49 12.27 36.47
CA ILE A 4 56.58 12.60 35.03
C ILE A 4 55.32 12.10 34.31
N THR A 5 54.59 13.05 33.74
CA THR A 5 53.43 12.95 32.85
C THR A 5 53.82 12.48 31.45
N CYS A 6 53.00 11.63 30.81
CA CYS A 6 52.84 11.59 29.34
C CYS A 6 51.60 10.74 28.95
N LEU A 7 50.46 11.40 28.79
CA LEU A 7 49.41 10.96 27.86
C LEU A 7 49.83 11.46 26.46
N PRO A 8 49.64 10.67 25.37
CA PRO A 8 48.31 10.60 24.76
C PRO A 8 47.92 9.18 24.31
N THR A 9 46.70 8.73 24.61
CA THR A 9 45.55 8.79 23.69
C THR A 9 45.79 8.02 22.39
N MET A 10 45.47 6.72 22.37
CA MET A 10 45.16 6.01 21.12
C MET A 10 43.94 5.11 21.34
N LEU A 11 42.80 5.77 21.56
CA LEU A 11 41.47 5.18 21.49
C LEU A 11 41.15 4.95 20.01
N ILE A 12 41.45 3.74 19.51
CA ILE A 12 41.04 3.30 18.17
C ILE A 12 39.53 3.08 18.23
N THR A 13 38.81 4.16 17.96
CA THR A 13 37.37 4.16 17.76
C THR A 13 37.13 3.50 16.41
N ALA A 14 36.76 2.22 16.42
CA ALA A 14 36.20 1.55 15.25
C ALA A 14 34.87 2.25 14.94
N LEU A 15 34.92 3.21 14.01
CA LEU A 15 33.75 3.81 13.39
C LEU A 15 32.98 2.69 12.69
N LEU A 16 31.97 2.20 13.40
CA LEU A 16 30.92 1.36 12.86
C LEU A 16 30.31 2.13 11.68
N LEU A 17 30.68 1.75 10.46
CA LEU A 17 29.99 2.17 9.25
C LEU A 17 28.62 1.50 9.23
N PHE A 18 27.71 1.94 10.10
CA PHE A 18 26.28 1.77 9.88
C PHE A 18 25.91 2.69 8.72
N GLY A 19 26.10 2.18 7.51
CA GLY A 19 25.43 2.69 6.33
C GLY A 19 23.94 2.53 6.55
N CYS A 20 23.31 3.53 7.17
CA CYS A 20 21.87 3.66 7.24
C CYS A 20 21.41 3.79 5.79
N LYS A 21 20.93 2.69 5.19
CA LYS A 21 20.20 2.77 3.93
C LYS A 21 18.99 3.64 4.23
N LYS A 22 19.03 4.90 3.79
CA LYS A 22 17.82 5.72 3.70
C LYS A 22 16.94 5.04 2.68
N GLU A 23 16.05 4.18 3.14
CA GLU A 23 14.86 3.82 2.37
C GLU A 23 14.11 5.14 2.18
N ASN A 24 14.16 5.68 0.97
CA ASN A 24 13.28 6.76 0.58
C ASN A 24 11.88 6.14 0.53
N ASP A 25 11.16 6.16 1.65
CA ASP A 25 9.73 5.86 1.70
C ASP A 25 9.03 6.94 0.88
N LEU A 26 8.80 6.66 -0.40
CA LEU A 26 7.86 7.43 -1.21
C LEU A 26 6.48 7.20 -0.60
N GLN A 27 5.94 8.22 0.07
CA GLN A 27 4.60 8.17 0.61
C GLN A 27 3.58 8.18 -0.53
N ILE A 28 2.53 7.37 -0.40
CA ILE A 28 1.41 7.40 -1.34
C ILE A 28 0.81 8.80 -1.32
N GLN A 29 0.76 9.43 -2.49
CA GLN A 29 0.20 10.78 -2.62
C GLN A 29 -1.33 10.74 -2.46
N GLN A 30 -1.90 11.74 -1.81
CA GLN A 30 -3.35 11.94 -1.90
C GLN A 30 -3.72 12.38 -3.33
N GLY A 31 -4.86 11.93 -3.84
CA GLY A 31 -5.33 12.27 -5.17
C GLY A 31 -6.28 11.25 -5.77
N THR A 32 -6.62 11.50 -7.02
CA THR A 32 -7.44 10.61 -7.83
C THR A 32 -6.54 9.68 -8.65
N TYR A 33 -6.75 8.40 -8.48
CA TYR A 33 -6.07 7.34 -9.19
C TYR A 33 -7.04 6.65 -10.13
N LYS A 34 -6.62 6.42 -11.38
CA LYS A 34 -7.41 5.67 -12.37
C LYS A 34 -6.63 4.47 -12.87
N GLY A 35 -7.34 3.38 -13.14
CA GLY A 35 -6.70 2.21 -13.72
C GLY A 35 -7.59 0.99 -13.71
N THR A 36 -6.97 -0.19 -13.59
CA THR A 36 -7.64 -1.47 -13.76
C THR A 36 -7.64 -2.24 -12.45
N PHE A 37 -8.81 -2.74 -12.07
CA PHE A 37 -8.97 -3.80 -11.11
C PHE A 37 -8.96 -5.15 -11.84
N THR A 38 -8.24 -6.13 -11.29
CA THR A 38 -8.18 -7.50 -11.76
C THR A 38 -8.45 -8.43 -10.59
N VAL A 39 -9.39 -9.37 -10.77
CA VAL A 39 -9.60 -10.51 -9.87
C VAL A 39 -9.30 -11.80 -10.62
N THR A 40 -8.51 -12.67 -10.01
CA THR A 40 -8.17 -13.99 -10.56
C THR A 40 -8.62 -15.06 -9.59
N TYR A 41 -9.58 -15.86 -10.03
CA TYR A 41 -10.03 -17.10 -9.40
C TYR A 41 -9.38 -18.30 -10.11
N GLU A 42 -9.48 -19.50 -9.53
CA GLU A 42 -9.13 -20.73 -10.24
C GLU A 42 -9.90 -20.91 -11.56
N SER A 43 -11.16 -20.44 -11.60
CA SER A 43 -12.03 -20.54 -12.77
C SER A 43 -11.72 -19.52 -13.87
N GLY A 44 -10.90 -18.51 -13.59
CA GLY A 44 -10.53 -17.49 -14.58
C GLY A 44 -10.29 -16.10 -13.99
N THR A 45 -9.93 -15.17 -14.88
CA THR A 45 -9.60 -13.78 -14.55
C THR A 45 -10.66 -12.83 -15.09
N HIS A 46 -11.05 -11.86 -14.28
CA HIS A 46 -11.96 -10.78 -14.65
C HIS A 46 -11.34 -9.43 -14.36
N THR A 47 -11.65 -8.44 -15.20
CA THR A 47 -11.09 -7.09 -15.07
C THR A 47 -12.17 -6.03 -15.22
N GLY A 48 -11.89 -4.84 -14.70
CA GLY A 48 -12.69 -3.65 -14.94
C GLY A 48 -11.94 -2.38 -14.60
N GLN A 49 -12.31 -1.30 -15.28
CA GLN A 49 -11.75 0.02 -14.99
C GLN A 49 -12.30 0.54 -13.67
N THR A 50 -11.52 1.29 -12.91
CA THR A 50 -12.00 1.95 -11.70
C THR A 50 -11.26 3.25 -11.44
N THR A 51 -11.83 4.05 -10.55
CA THR A 51 -11.23 5.26 -10.00
C THR A 51 -11.21 5.13 -8.49
N VAL A 52 -10.04 5.33 -7.89
CA VAL A 52 -9.84 5.37 -6.45
C VAL A 52 -9.40 6.77 -6.06
N GLU A 53 -10.17 7.44 -5.20
CA GLU A 53 -9.76 8.69 -4.58
C GLU A 53 -9.20 8.40 -3.20
N LEU A 54 -8.02 8.96 -2.88
CA LEU A 54 -7.41 8.94 -1.55
C LEU A 54 -7.28 10.38 -1.06
N LYS A 55 -7.98 10.75 0.01
CA LYS A 55 -7.99 12.11 0.51
C LYS A 55 -8.33 12.16 1.99
N ASP A 56 -7.54 12.88 2.78
CA ASP A 56 -7.80 13.13 4.20
C ASP A 56 -8.13 11.84 4.99
N GLU A 57 -7.32 10.78 4.81
CA GLU A 57 -7.50 9.45 5.42
C GLU A 57 -8.79 8.71 5.02
N ARG A 58 -9.50 9.23 4.00
CA ARG A 58 -10.69 8.62 3.41
C ARG A 58 -10.45 8.17 1.98
N TYR A 59 -11.17 7.13 1.59
CA TYR A 59 -11.14 6.65 0.22
C TYR A 59 -12.53 6.46 -0.36
N THR A 60 -12.60 6.52 -1.68
CA THR A 60 -13.74 6.05 -2.48
C THR A 60 -13.23 5.28 -3.68
N CYS A 61 -13.83 4.14 -3.99
CA CYS A 61 -13.57 3.30 -5.16
C CYS A 61 -14.86 3.20 -5.98
N LEU A 62 -14.80 3.56 -7.25
CA LEU A 62 -15.98 3.50 -8.13
C LEU A 62 -16.31 2.07 -8.53
N ALA A 63 -17.57 1.71 -8.35
CA ALA A 63 -18.14 0.44 -8.78
C ALA A 63 -18.40 0.42 -10.29
N ASN A 64 -18.24 -0.75 -10.90
CA ASN A 64 -18.73 -0.99 -12.26
C ASN A 64 -20.13 -1.61 -12.24
N ALA A 65 -20.85 -1.49 -13.36
CA ALA A 65 -22.19 -2.05 -13.52
C ALA A 65 -22.23 -3.57 -13.30
N ASN A 66 -21.15 -4.28 -13.64
CA ASN A 66 -20.96 -5.71 -13.41
C ASN A 66 -20.33 -6.04 -12.04
N ARG A 67 -20.13 -5.04 -11.17
CA ARG A 67 -19.47 -5.14 -9.86
C ARG A 67 -18.04 -5.66 -9.89
N ILE A 68 -17.31 -5.46 -10.99
CA ILE A 68 -15.89 -5.78 -11.10
C ILE A 68 -15.12 -4.49 -11.40
N PRO A 69 -14.62 -3.74 -10.39
CA PRO A 69 -14.82 -3.96 -8.96
C PRO A 69 -16.22 -3.52 -8.49
N ALA A 70 -16.59 -3.92 -7.27
CA ALA A 70 -17.86 -3.54 -6.64
C ALA A 70 -17.80 -2.15 -6.00
N GLY A 71 -16.60 -1.55 -5.94
CA GLY A 71 -16.37 -0.24 -5.36
C GLY A 71 -15.98 -0.34 -3.88
N GLY A 72 -16.35 0.68 -3.11
CA GLY A 72 -16.11 0.77 -1.66
C GLY A 72 -15.82 2.20 -1.23
N SER A 73 -16.05 2.51 0.03
CA SER A 73 -15.68 3.80 0.61
C SER A 73 -15.57 3.74 2.11
N GLY A 74 -14.65 4.50 2.67
CA GLY A 74 -14.48 4.58 4.11
C GLY A 74 -13.13 5.18 4.46
N LYS A 75 -12.44 4.57 5.42
CA LYS A 75 -11.12 5.03 5.87
C LYS A 75 -10.02 4.20 5.23
N TYR A 76 -8.87 4.82 5.00
CA TYR A 76 -7.66 4.12 4.64
C TYR A 76 -6.49 4.59 5.50
N PHE A 77 -5.55 3.69 5.72
CA PHE A 77 -4.26 4.00 6.33
C PHE A 77 -3.21 3.12 5.69
N PHE A 78 -1.98 3.61 5.64
CA PHE A 78 -0.86 2.87 5.07
C PHE A 78 0.36 2.97 5.99
N ASP A 79 1.15 1.90 5.98
CA ASP A 79 2.48 1.86 6.57
C ASP A 79 3.51 1.61 5.47
N LYS A 80 4.71 1.15 5.81
CA LYS A 80 5.79 0.94 4.84
C LYS A 80 5.55 -0.16 3.81
N LYS A 81 4.61 -1.09 4.08
CA LYS A 81 4.45 -2.32 3.28
C LYS A 81 3.02 -2.53 2.84
N SER A 82 2.06 -1.99 3.58
CA SER A 82 0.66 -2.30 3.40
C SER A 82 -0.22 -1.06 3.45
N ILE A 83 -1.32 -1.14 2.72
CA ILE A 83 -2.44 -0.20 2.79
C ILE A 83 -3.67 -0.98 3.23
N THR A 84 -4.33 -0.50 4.28
CA THR A 84 -5.59 -1.05 4.75
C THR A 84 -6.72 -0.12 4.35
N PHE A 85 -7.76 -0.71 3.77
CA PHE A 85 -9.03 -0.07 3.49
C PHE A 85 -10.08 -0.63 4.46
N ASN A 86 -10.81 0.24 5.14
CA ASN A 86 -11.95 -0.12 5.97
C ASN A 86 -13.21 0.44 5.31
N ASP A 87 -13.91 -0.41 4.56
CA ASP A 87 -15.21 -0.06 3.98
C ASP A 87 -16.26 0.17 5.07
N GLU A 88 -17.04 1.25 4.92
CA GLU A 88 -18.06 1.69 5.87
C GLU A 88 -19.48 1.50 5.31
N ASN A 89 -19.64 0.88 4.14
CA ASN A 89 -20.92 0.70 3.46
C ASN A 89 -21.65 -0.57 3.93
N PHE A 90 -22.97 -0.57 3.78
CA PHE A 90 -23.78 -1.77 4.00
C PHE A 90 -23.90 -2.58 2.70
N TRP A 91 -23.44 -3.84 2.73
CA TRP A 91 -23.48 -4.75 1.59
C TRP A 91 -24.36 -5.96 1.88
N THR A 92 -25.14 -6.34 0.88
CA THR A 92 -25.90 -7.58 0.83
C THR A 92 -25.04 -8.70 0.25
N ALA A 93 -25.31 -9.95 0.65
CA ALA A 93 -24.50 -11.12 0.26
C ALA A 93 -24.82 -11.67 -1.16
N GLU A 94 -25.28 -10.82 -2.09
CA GLU A 94 -25.70 -11.26 -3.43
C GLU A 94 -24.56 -11.38 -4.46
N PHE A 95 -23.33 -11.08 -4.04
CA PHE A 95 -22.14 -11.09 -4.87
C PHE A 95 -20.91 -11.42 -4.02
N ASP A 96 -19.78 -11.66 -4.68
CA ASP A 96 -18.51 -11.87 -3.99
C ASP A 96 -18.05 -10.58 -3.29
N GLY A 97 -18.09 -10.57 -1.95
CA GLY A 97 -17.63 -9.44 -1.13
C GLY A 97 -16.13 -9.13 -1.29
N GLY A 98 -15.34 -10.06 -1.84
CA GLY A 98 -13.95 -9.82 -2.21
C GLY A 98 -13.76 -8.74 -3.27
N LEU A 99 -14.81 -8.44 -4.05
CA LEU A 99 -14.83 -7.40 -5.09
C LEU A 99 -14.94 -5.98 -4.52
N ILE A 100 -15.20 -5.84 -3.22
CA ILE A 100 -15.18 -4.56 -2.50
C ILE A 100 -13.71 -4.23 -2.15
N LEU A 101 -13.29 -2.99 -2.36
CA LEU A 101 -12.00 -2.51 -1.89
C LEU A 101 -12.02 -2.40 -0.36
N ASN A 102 -11.72 -3.50 0.32
CA ASN A 102 -11.71 -3.61 1.78
C ASN A 102 -10.60 -4.55 2.25
N GLY A 103 -10.08 -4.34 3.45
CA GLY A 103 -9.03 -5.14 4.07
C GLY A 103 -7.61 -4.65 3.80
N ASN A 104 -6.63 -5.49 4.15
CA ASN A 104 -5.21 -5.19 4.03
C ASN A 104 -4.65 -5.65 2.67
N TYR A 105 -3.85 -4.79 2.04
CA TYR A 105 -3.20 -5.03 0.75
C TYR A 105 -1.72 -4.73 0.88
N ASP A 106 -0.89 -5.55 0.26
CA ASP A 106 0.48 -5.15 -0.07
C ASP A 106 0.43 -4.06 -1.12
N TYR A 107 1.37 -3.12 -1.10
CA TYR A 107 1.44 -2.10 -2.13
C TYR A 107 2.85 -1.79 -2.62
N THR A 108 2.93 -1.26 -3.83
CA THR A 108 4.10 -0.55 -4.34
C THR A 108 3.68 0.79 -4.92
N PHE A 109 4.51 1.81 -4.70
CA PHE A 109 4.29 3.15 -5.25
C PHE A 109 5.60 3.71 -5.78
N ASP A 110 5.62 4.11 -7.06
CA ASP A 110 6.80 4.66 -7.73
C ASP A 110 6.77 6.19 -7.86
N GLY A 111 5.82 6.85 -7.19
CA GLY A 111 5.55 8.28 -7.33
C GLY A 111 4.44 8.61 -8.33
N ARG A 112 4.02 7.66 -9.18
CA ARG A 112 2.91 7.86 -10.13
C ARG A 112 1.95 6.68 -10.19
N ASN A 113 2.50 5.47 -10.24
CA ASN A 113 1.76 4.22 -10.31
C ASN A 113 1.67 3.62 -8.91
N LEU A 114 0.44 3.36 -8.48
CA LEU A 114 0.11 2.65 -7.26
C LEU A 114 -0.40 1.27 -7.65
N LYS A 115 0.33 0.23 -7.26
CA LYS A 115 -0.13 -1.15 -7.35
C LYS A 115 -0.50 -1.63 -5.97
N ILE A 116 -1.74 -2.09 -5.78
CA ILE A 116 -2.19 -2.70 -4.53
C ILE A 116 -2.64 -4.13 -4.80
N ASN A 117 -2.25 -5.06 -3.94
CA ASN A 117 -2.47 -6.48 -4.12
C ASN A 117 -2.90 -7.15 -2.82
N ARG A 118 -3.96 -7.96 -2.89
CA ARG A 118 -4.36 -8.87 -1.81
C ARG A 118 -4.53 -10.25 -2.41
N MET A 119 -3.86 -11.23 -1.83
CA MET A 119 -3.96 -12.63 -2.23
C MET A 119 -4.36 -13.47 -1.03
N ASN A 120 -5.28 -14.40 -1.24
CA ASN A 120 -5.50 -15.54 -0.35
C ASN A 120 -5.19 -16.84 -1.10
N GLU A 121 -5.48 -18.00 -0.52
CA GLU A 121 -5.08 -19.30 -1.11
C GLU A 121 -5.64 -19.55 -2.52
N ILE A 122 -6.78 -18.92 -2.86
CA ILE A 122 -7.58 -19.28 -4.06
C ILE A 122 -7.82 -18.07 -4.98
N VAL A 123 -7.72 -16.84 -4.46
CA VAL A 123 -8.10 -15.62 -5.17
C VAL A 123 -7.08 -14.51 -4.98
N THR A 124 -6.75 -13.83 -6.08
CA THR A 124 -5.91 -12.64 -6.10
C THR A 124 -6.70 -11.43 -6.58
N TYR A 125 -6.59 -10.33 -5.84
CA TYR A 125 -7.19 -9.03 -6.13
C TYR A 125 -6.06 -8.02 -6.35
N THR A 126 -6.00 -7.44 -7.54
CA THR A 126 -4.96 -6.47 -7.89
C THR A 126 -5.60 -5.21 -8.46
N TYR A 127 -5.13 -4.05 -8.00
CA TYR A 127 -5.40 -2.78 -8.67
C TYR A 127 -4.08 -2.22 -9.19
N ASP A 128 -4.03 -1.97 -10.49
CA ASP A 128 -2.94 -1.24 -11.15
C ASP A 128 -3.46 0.16 -11.49
N LEU A 129 -3.04 1.14 -10.71
CA LEU A 129 -3.61 2.49 -10.70
C LEU A 129 -2.55 3.55 -10.99
N LYS A 130 -2.95 4.65 -11.63
CA LYS A 130 -2.10 5.80 -11.94
C LYS A 130 -2.73 7.09 -11.45
N ILE A 131 -1.98 7.89 -10.70
CA ILE A 131 -2.42 9.22 -10.26
C ILE A 131 -2.66 10.12 -11.47
N GLN A 132 -3.71 10.95 -11.39
CA GLN A 132 -4.13 11.87 -12.44
C GLN A 132 -3.54 13.28 -12.25
#